data_AF-A0A2Z6LZU0-F1
#
_entry.id   AF-A0A2Z6LZU0-F1
#
_cell.length_a   1.000
_cell.length_b   1.000
_cell.length_c   1.000
_cell.angle_alpha   90.00
_cell.angle_beta   90.00
_cell.angle_gamma   90.00
#
_symmetry.space_group_name_H-M   'P 1'
#
loop_
_entity.id
_entity.type
_entity.pdbx_description
1 polymer ?
#
loop_
_entity_poly.entity_id
_entity_poly.type
_entity_poly.pdbx_seq_one_letter_code
_entity_poly.pdbx_strand_id
1 'polypeptide(L)'
;MKFQSIVVMLASAAKNQAIPPEGWSSIQVNDPHVTDIVNFAVTEFNKRISIYISKLKLVKVINGESQVLVGGFNYNLTISASQRFTHIHNYEAVVLEKPS
;
A
#
# COMPACT_ATOMS: atom_id res chain seq x y z
N MET A 1 12.46 -7.54 9.02
CA MET A 1 11.67 -7.04 10.17
C MET A 1 10.33 -7.78 10.17
N LYS A 2 9.71 -8.06 11.33
CA LYS A 2 8.43 -8.80 11.41
C LYS A 2 7.26 -7.79 11.42
N PHE A 3 6.50 -7.73 10.34
CA PHE A 3 5.31 -6.89 10.22
C PHE A 3 4.13 -7.48 11.00
N GLN A 4 3.80 -6.96 12.19
CA GLN A 4 2.48 -7.16 12.77
C GLN A 4 1.52 -6.11 12.20
N SER A 5 0.98 -6.39 11.01
CA SER A 5 0.36 -5.36 10.19
C SER A 5 -1.08 -5.68 9.78
N ILE A 6 -1.94 -4.67 9.92
CA ILE A 6 -3.25 -4.62 9.30
C ILE A 6 -3.05 -4.04 7.90
N VAL A 7 -3.53 -4.75 6.88
CA VAL A 7 -3.52 -4.32 5.49
C VAL A 7 -4.95 -4.11 5.03
N VAL A 8 -5.23 -2.92 4.52
CA VAL A 8 -6.47 -2.60 3.82
C VAL A 8 -6.10 -2.20 2.40
N MET A 9 -6.67 -2.87 1.41
CA MET A 9 -6.55 -2.49 0.00
C MET A 9 -7.91 -2.14 -0.58
N LEU A 10 -8.00 -0.94 -1.14
CA LEU A 10 -9.21 -0.38 -1.74
C LEU A 10 -8.89 0.07 -3.17
N ALA A 11 -9.85 -0.03 -4.08
CA ALA A 11 -9.72 0.60 -5.38
C ALA A 11 -9.64 2.12 -5.20
N SER A 12 -8.64 2.77 -5.77
CA SER A 12 -8.45 4.22 -5.60
C SER A 12 -9.16 5.00 -6.70
N ALA A 13 -9.91 6.03 -6.32
CA ALA A 13 -10.24 7.13 -7.23
C ALA A 13 -8.99 8.02 -7.43
N ALA A 14 -8.93 8.76 -8.55
CA ALA A 14 -7.82 9.69 -8.78
C ALA A 14 -7.78 10.74 -7.67
N LYS A 15 -6.73 10.71 -6.84
CA LYS A 15 -6.43 11.76 -5.87
C LYS A 15 -5.55 12.80 -6.55
N ASN A 16 -6.02 14.05 -6.61
CA ASN A 16 -5.14 15.17 -6.94
C ASN A 16 -4.05 15.26 -5.88
N GLN A 17 -2.80 15.48 -6.29
CA GLN A 17 -1.66 15.61 -5.38
C GLN A 17 -1.87 16.86 -4.52
N ALA A 18 -2.51 16.69 -3.37
CA ALA A 18 -2.73 17.73 -2.39
C ALA A 18 -1.63 17.68 -1.33
N ILE A 19 -1.53 18.75 -0.54
CA ILE A 19 -0.72 18.78 0.67
C ILE A 19 -1.16 17.60 1.56
N PRO A 20 -0.22 16.77 2.08
CA PRO A 20 -0.58 15.68 2.97
C PRO A 20 -1.43 16.17 4.14
N PRO A 21 -2.39 15.35 4.63
CA PRO A 21 -3.15 15.70 5.83
C PRO A 21 -2.22 16.00 7.01
N GLU A 22 -2.70 16.78 7.98
CA GLU A 22 -1.91 17.11 9.17
C GLU A 22 -1.37 15.83 9.86
N GLY A 23 -0.07 15.81 10.18
CA GLY A 23 0.61 14.66 10.76
C GLY A 23 1.07 13.59 9.76
N TRP A 24 0.83 13.76 8.46
CA TRP A 24 1.37 12.93 7.39
C TRP A 24 2.55 13.61 6.70
N SER A 25 3.50 12.80 6.23
CA SER A 25 4.66 13.23 5.47
C SER A 25 4.79 12.40 4.21
N SER A 26 5.00 13.06 3.06
CA SER A 26 5.27 12.36 1.81
C SER A 26 6.55 11.52 1.93
N ILE A 27 6.53 10.32 1.33
CA ILE A 27 7.69 9.42 1.33
C ILE A 27 8.25 9.26 -0.08
N GLN A 28 9.54 8.92 -0.15
CA GLN A 28 10.19 8.61 -1.41
C GLN A 28 9.77 7.22 -1.88
N VAL A 29 9.04 7.13 -3.00
CA VAL A 29 8.54 5.85 -3.52
C VAL A 29 9.63 4.89 -3.99
N ASN A 30 10.84 5.40 -4.22
CA ASN A 30 12.01 4.62 -4.60
C ASN A 30 12.80 4.09 -3.40
N ASP A 31 12.36 4.37 -2.17
CA ASP A 31 12.95 3.80 -0.97
C ASP A 31 12.74 2.26 -0.95
N PRO A 32 13.80 1.46 -0.79
CA PRO A 32 13.68 0.00 -0.68
C PRO A 32 12.68 -0.45 0.39
N HIS A 33 12.59 0.26 1.52
CA HIS A 33 11.63 -0.04 2.59
C HIS A 33 10.18 0.11 2.13
N VAL A 34 9.89 1.12 1.30
CA VAL A 34 8.56 1.32 0.71
C VAL A 34 8.20 0.17 -0.23
N THR A 35 9.18 -0.36 -0.96
CA THR A 35 8.98 -1.54 -1.82
C THR A 35 8.62 -2.77 -0.98
N ASP A 36 9.27 -2.98 0.17
CA ASP A 36 8.96 -4.07 1.09
C ASP A 36 7.55 -3.95 1.67
N ILE A 37 7.14 -2.75 2.08
CA ILE A 37 5.79 -2.47 2.60
C ILE A 37 4.73 -2.78 1.55
N VAL A 38 4.93 -2.36 0.29
CA VAL A 38 3.98 -2.61 -0.80
C VAL A 38 3.89 -4.10 -1.13
N ASN A 39 5.03 -4.79 -1.21
CA ASN A 39 5.06 -6.23 -1.47
C ASN A 39 4.35 -7.01 -0.36
N PHE A 40 4.56 -6.60 0.89
CA PHE A 40 3.83 -7.12 2.04
C PHE A 40 2.32 -6.91 1.88
N ALA A 41 1.88 -5.68 1.55
CA ALA A 41 0.46 -5.35 1.37
C ALA A 41 -0.22 -6.20 0.28
N VAL A 42 0.41 -6.30 -0.90
CA VAL A 42 -0.10 -7.11 -2.02
C VAL A 42 -0.16 -8.59 -1.65
N THR A 43 0.86 -9.09 -0.93
CA THR A 43 0.90 -10.48 -0.47
C THR A 43 -0.22 -10.79 0.52
N GLU A 44 -0.40 -9.94 1.54
CA GLU A 44 -1.45 -10.12 2.55
C GLU A 44 -2.85 -10.02 1.96
N PHE A 45 -3.08 -9.07 1.03
CA PHE A 45 -4.34 -8.99 0.32
C PHE A 45 -4.61 -10.27 -0.49
N ASN A 46 -3.62 -10.72 -1.27
CA ASN A 46 -3.75 -11.92 -2.10
C ASN A 46 -3.95 -13.22 -1.30
N LYS A 47 -3.60 -13.25 0.00
CA LYS A 47 -3.94 -14.37 0.91
C LYS A 47 -5.42 -14.38 1.29
N ARG A 48 -6.07 -13.21 1.30
CA ARG A 48 -7.46 -13.03 1.75
C ARG A 48 -8.49 -13.18 0.63
N ILE A 49 -8.08 -13.04 -0.63
CA ILE A 49 -9.00 -13.21 -1.76
C ILE A 49 -9.30 -14.69 -2.04
N SER A 50 -10.53 -14.95 -2.49
CA SER A 50 -10.97 -16.29 -2.89
C SER A 50 -10.18 -16.81 -4.10
N ILE A 51 -10.05 -18.13 -4.21
CA ILE A 51 -9.32 -18.82 -5.30
C ILE A 51 -9.87 -18.50 -6.70
N TYR A 52 -11.12 -18.05 -6.80
CA TYR A 52 -11.80 -17.68 -8.05
C TYR A 52 -11.56 -16.22 -8.45
N ILE A 53 -10.95 -15.40 -7.58
CA ILE A 53 -10.62 -14.00 -7.84
C ILE A 53 -9.16 -13.91 -8.27
N SER A 54 -8.91 -13.17 -9.35
CA SER A 54 -7.56 -12.92 -9.84
C SER A 54 -6.71 -12.18 -8.80
N LYS A 55 -5.55 -12.75 -8.47
CA LYS A 55 -4.53 -12.11 -7.63
C LYS A 55 -4.03 -10.81 -8.25
N LEU A 56 -3.79 -9.82 -7.40
CA LEU A 56 -3.14 -8.57 -7.79
C LEU A 56 -1.66 -8.80 -8.05
N LYS A 57 -1.16 -8.24 -9.14
CA LYS A 57 0.27 -8.13 -9.45
C LYS A 57 0.66 -6.66 -9.42
N LEU A 58 1.60 -6.31 -8.54
CA LEU A 58 2.16 -4.97 -8.47
C LEU A 58 2.80 -4.58 -9.81
N VAL A 59 2.48 -3.39 -10.30
CA VAL A 59 3.11 -2.78 -11.47
C VAL A 59 4.10 -1.71 -11.04
N LYS A 60 3.67 -0.77 -10.18
CA LYS A 60 4.53 0.28 -9.61
C LYS A 60 3.90 0.95 -8.40
N VAL A 61 4.73 1.61 -7.60
CA VAL A 61 4.28 2.58 -6.58
C VAL A 61 4.13 3.95 -7.24
N ILE A 62 3.00 4.62 -7.01
CA ILE A 62 2.70 5.93 -7.60
C ILE A 62 3.06 7.05 -6.63
N ASN A 63 2.61 6.93 -5.39
CA ASN A 63 2.89 7.88 -4.32
C ASN A 63 2.83 7.16 -2.96
N GLY A 64 3.27 7.86 -1.93
CA GLY A 64 3.15 7.39 -0.57
C GLY A 64 3.22 8.52 0.44
N GLU A 65 2.54 8.30 1.56
CA GLU A 65 2.58 9.14 2.73
C GLU A 65 2.77 8.24 3.95
N SER A 66 3.45 8.76 4.97
CA SER A 66 3.62 8.10 6.26
C SER A 66 3.21 9.01 7.40
N GLN A 67 2.71 8.40 8.47
CA GLN A 67 2.42 9.05 9.73
C GLN A 67 3.12 8.28 10.85
N VAL A 68 3.80 9.00 11.74
CA VAL A 68 4.38 8.43 12.95
C VAL A 68 3.26 8.19 13.97
N LEU A 69 3.20 6.99 14.53
CA LEU A 69 2.25 6.61 15.57
C LEU A 69 2.98 6.26 16.87
N VAL A 70 2.26 6.31 18.00
CA VAL A 70 2.76 5.77 19.27
C VAL A 70 2.95 4.27 19.12
N GLY A 71 4.20 3.83 18.93
CA GLY A 71 4.56 2.43 18.73
C GLY A 71 4.53 1.95 17.27
N GLY A 72 4.75 2.83 16.30
CA GLY A 72 4.95 2.41 14.91
C GLY A 72 4.76 3.49 13.86
N PHE A 73 4.47 3.05 12.64
CA PHE A 73 4.24 3.91 11.48
C PHE A 73 2.98 3.45 10.74
N ASN A 74 2.20 4.41 10.27
CA ASN A 74 1.12 4.17 9.32
C ASN A 74 1.58 4.61 7.94
N TYR A 75 1.35 3.79 6.93
CA TYR A 75 1.67 4.11 5.54
C TYR A 75 0.37 4.12 4.73
N ASN A 76 0.24 5.12 3.88
CA ASN A 76 -0.81 5.20 2.89
C ASN A 76 -0.17 5.33 1.50
N LEU A 77 -0.37 4.32 0.66
CA LEU A 77 0.35 4.13 -0.58
C LEU A 77 -0.64 4.03 -1.73
N THR A 78 -0.47 4.84 -2.78
CA THR A 78 -1.16 4.57 -4.04
C THR A 78 -0.27 3.71 -4.91
N ILE A 79 -0.76 2.53 -5.27
CA ILE A 79 -0.06 1.58 -6.12
C ILE A 79 -0.84 1.33 -7.40
N SER A 80 -0.12 1.04 -8.47
CA SER A 80 -0.70 0.52 -9.70
C SER A 80 -0.56 -0.99 -9.70
N ALA A 81 -1.65 -1.72 -9.91
CA ALA A 81 -1.64 -3.17 -9.98
C ALA A 81 -2.56 -3.70 -11.08
N SER A 82 -2.23 -4.87 -11.60
CA SER A 82 -3.03 -5.59 -12.59
C SER A 82 -3.67 -6.82 -11.97
N GLN A 83 -4.87 -7.17 -12.44
CA GLN A 83 -5.45 -8.48 -12.25
C GLN A 83 -5.44 -9.23 -13.59
N ARG A 84 -5.44 -10.56 -13.55
CA ARG A 84 -5.45 -11.37 -14.78
C ARG A 84 -6.69 -11.00 -15.61
N PHE A 85 -6.47 -10.66 -16.88
CA PHE A 85 -7.48 -10.27 -17.87
C PHE A 85 -8.15 -8.90 -17.67
N THR A 86 -7.74 -8.10 -16.68
CA THR A 86 -8.29 -6.75 -16.49
C THR A 86 -7.29 -5.66 -16.88
N HIS A 87 -7.80 -4.44 -17.01
CA HIS A 87 -6.99 -3.24 -17.09
C HIS A 87 -6.18 -3.03 -15.80
N ILE A 88 -5.08 -2.29 -15.93
CA ILE A 88 -4.28 -1.80 -14.81
C ILE A 88 -5.13 -0.77 -14.04
N HIS A 89 -5.27 -0.96 -12.74
CA HIS A 89 -5.97 -0.03 -11.85
C HIS A 89 -5.05 0.46 -10.76
N ASN A 90 -5.43 1.60 -10.17
CA ASN A 90 -4.77 2.13 -8.99
C ASN A 90 -5.52 1.66 -7.74
N TYR A 91 -4.75 1.36 -6.70
CA TYR A 91 -5.22 0.89 -5.40
C TYR A 91 -4.59 1.73 -4.31
N GLU A 92 -5.36 1.97 -3.26
CA GLU A 92 -4.87 2.54 -2.02
C GLU A 92 -4.55 1.39 -1.06
N ALA A 93 -3.31 1.33 -0.59
CA ALA A 93 -2.83 0.36 0.39
C ALA A 93 -2.50 1.08 1.70
N VAL A 94 -3.24 0.77 2.75
CA VAL A 94 -2.98 1.26 4.10
C VAL A 94 -2.30 0.16 4.90
N VAL A 95 -1.10 0.44 5.42
CA VAL A 95 -0.27 -0.52 6.13
C VAL A 95 0.20 0.06 7.46
N LEU A 96 -0.12 -0.66 8.54
CA LEU A 96 0.38 -0.33 9.88
C LEU A 96 1.64 -1.15 10.19
N GLU A 97 2.79 -0.51 10.30
CA GLU A 97 4.05 -1.12 10.76
C GLU A 97 4.24 -0.90 12.26
N LYS A 98 4.57 -1.95 13.00
CA LYS A 98 4.90 -1.89 14.44
C LYS A 98 6.32 -2.41 14.67
N PRO A 99 7.15 -1.74 15.48
CA PRO A 99 8.40 -2.31 15.94
C PRO A 99 8.09 -3.56 16.78
N SER A 100 8.78 -4.64 16.48
CA SER A 100 8.71 -5.92 17.20
C SER A 100 9.58 -5.92 18.43
#